data_AF-A0A8C3X553-F1
#
_entry.id   AF-A0A8C3X553-F1
#
_cell.length_a   1.000
_cell.length_b   1.000
_cell.length_c   1.000
_cell.angle_alpha   90.00
_cell.angle_beta   90.00
_cell.angle_gamma   90.00
#
_symmetry.space_group_name_H-M   'P 1'
#
loop_
_entity.id
_entity.type
_entity.pdbx_description
1 polymer ?
#
loop_
_entity_poly.entity_id
_entity_poly.type
_entity_poly.pdbx_seq_one_letter_code
_entity_poly.pdbx_strand_id
1 'polypeptide(L)'
;MPSLMRFLFIVSVSCAIIFILFYAFRFGGEQSFQRLNNSDTLMLSEVCTASLKGKTPFVWRNKLTIYEKSSCKDYLAQSHYITAPLSKEEAEFPLAYIMVIHHNFDTFARLFRAVYMPQNVYCVHVDEKATTEFKEAVNQLVSCFPNAFLASKTEPVVYGGISRLQADLNCLDDLLASEVPWRYALNTCGQDFPLKTNREIVRYLKGLKGKNITPGVLPPAHAIGRTKYVHREHLGKEHSYVIRTTALKPAPPHNLTIYFGSAYVALSREFTSFVLRDPRAVDLLRWSKDTFSPDEHFWVTLNRIPGVPGSMPNASWAGNLRAVKWIDMEDKHGGCHGHYVHGICIYGNGDLKWLINSSSLFANKFELATYPLTVECLELRLRERTLNQSETEIQPSWYF
;
A
#
# COMPACT_ATOMS: atom_id res chain seq x y z
N MET A 1 -15.55 -47.57 50.40
CA MET A 1 -15.77 -47.47 48.94
C MET A 1 -14.72 -48.32 48.26
N PRO A 2 -15.07 -49.42 47.56
CA PRO A 2 -14.06 -50.29 47.00
C PRO A 2 -13.26 -49.54 45.93
N SER A 3 -11.93 -49.67 46.01
CA SER A 3 -10.88 -49.02 45.21
C SER A 3 -11.21 -48.90 43.71
N LEU A 4 -11.92 -49.89 43.16
CA LEU A 4 -12.35 -49.92 41.76
C LEU A 4 -13.32 -48.78 41.39
N MET A 5 -14.25 -48.40 42.27
CA MET A 5 -15.18 -47.30 41.97
C MET A 5 -14.48 -45.94 42.00
N ARG A 6 -13.47 -45.75 42.84
CA ARG A 6 -12.66 -44.51 42.82
C ARG A 6 -11.81 -44.44 41.56
N PHE A 7 -11.27 -45.57 41.11
CA PHE A 7 -10.50 -45.63 39.87
C PHE A 7 -11.39 -45.33 38.65
N LEU A 8 -12.58 -45.92 38.56
CA LEU A 8 -13.56 -45.63 37.50
C LEU A 8 -14.01 -44.17 37.49
N PHE A 9 -14.16 -43.55 38.67
CA PHE A 9 -14.54 -42.15 38.79
C PHE A 9 -13.39 -41.20 38.38
N ILE A 10 -12.15 -41.51 38.71
CA ILE A 10 -10.98 -40.72 38.30
C ILE A 10 -10.74 -40.84 36.80
N VAL A 11 -10.90 -42.02 36.23
CA VAL A 11 -10.79 -42.24 34.77
C VAL A 11 -11.91 -41.48 34.03
N SER A 12 -13.15 -41.49 34.54
CA SER A 12 -14.25 -40.75 33.88
C SER A 12 -14.04 -39.22 33.92
N VAL A 13 -13.57 -38.69 35.05
CA VAL A 13 -13.26 -37.25 35.18
C VAL A 13 -12.07 -36.86 34.29
N SER A 14 -11.05 -37.71 34.19
CA SER A 14 -9.90 -37.47 33.31
C SER A 14 -10.30 -37.50 31.83
N CYS A 15 -11.15 -38.44 31.43
CA CYS A 15 -11.72 -38.49 30.08
C CYS A 15 -12.61 -37.27 29.79
N ALA A 16 -13.38 -36.78 30.76
CA ALA A 16 -14.18 -35.57 30.60
C ALA A 16 -13.31 -34.32 30.43
N ILE A 17 -12.20 -34.21 31.17
CA ILE A 17 -11.22 -33.11 31.02
C ILE A 17 -10.53 -33.18 29.66
N ILE A 18 -10.14 -34.38 29.20
CA ILE A 18 -9.58 -34.56 27.86
C ILE A 18 -10.62 -34.20 26.80
N PHE A 19 -11.89 -34.58 26.96
CA PHE A 19 -12.96 -34.19 26.03
C PHE A 19 -13.20 -32.68 26.02
N ILE A 20 -13.15 -32.01 27.18
CA ILE A 20 -13.29 -30.55 27.28
C ILE A 20 -12.08 -29.84 26.65
N LEU A 21 -10.87 -30.36 26.85
CA LEU A 21 -9.67 -29.86 26.18
C LEU A 21 -9.73 -30.12 24.68
N PHE A 22 -10.24 -31.27 24.24
CA PHE A 22 -10.48 -31.57 22.82
C PHE A 22 -11.62 -30.70 22.25
N TYR A 23 -12.59 -30.29 23.07
CA TYR A 23 -13.66 -29.36 22.71
C TYR A 23 -13.18 -27.90 22.70
N ALA A 24 -12.24 -27.53 23.55
CA ALA A 24 -11.59 -26.21 23.54
C ALA A 24 -10.53 -26.13 22.42
N PHE A 25 -9.90 -27.26 22.09
CA PHE A 25 -9.13 -27.51 20.87
C PHE A 25 -10.03 -27.92 19.68
N ARG A 26 -11.36 -27.73 19.75
CA ARG A 26 -12.13 -27.22 18.60
C ARG A 26 -11.74 -25.73 18.41
N PHE A 27 -10.49 -25.34 18.25
CA PHE A 27 -9.68 -25.55 17.02
C PHE A 27 -10.28 -26.45 15.92
N GLY A 28 -11.56 -26.26 15.62
CA GLY A 28 -11.99 -26.06 14.25
C GLY A 28 -12.47 -24.62 14.23
N GLY A 29 -11.71 -23.72 13.61
CA GLY A 29 -12.13 -22.34 13.45
C GLY A 29 -13.44 -22.30 12.68
N GLU A 30 -14.55 -22.11 13.37
CA GLU A 30 -15.71 -21.50 12.74
C GLU A 30 -15.46 -20.00 12.76
N GLN A 31 -14.82 -19.50 11.70
CA GLN A 31 -14.97 -18.12 11.29
C GLN A 31 -16.46 -17.92 10.97
N SER A 32 -17.22 -17.42 11.94
CA SER A 32 -18.62 -17.12 11.72
C SER A 32 -18.75 -15.94 10.77
N PHE A 33 -19.47 -16.21 9.68
CA PHE A 33 -19.72 -15.31 8.56
C PHE A 33 -20.79 -14.29 8.94
N GLN A 34 -20.47 -13.00 8.81
CA GLN A 34 -21.48 -11.95 8.81
C GLN A 34 -21.25 -11.00 7.63
N ARG A 35 -22.26 -10.94 6.75
CA ARG A 35 -22.58 -9.74 5.97
C ARG A 35 -22.68 -8.59 6.96
N LEU A 36 -22.13 -7.40 6.69
CA LEU A 36 -22.58 -6.25 7.48
C LEU A 36 -24.09 -6.15 7.25
N ASN A 37 -24.86 -6.35 8.31
CA ASN A 37 -26.24 -5.94 8.27
C ASN A 37 -26.24 -4.41 8.27
N ASN A 38 -27.30 -3.77 7.73
CA ASN A 38 -27.42 -2.30 7.77
C ASN A 38 -27.18 -1.71 9.18
N SER A 39 -27.43 -2.50 10.23
CA SER A 39 -27.12 -2.18 11.63
C SER A 39 -25.62 -2.03 11.91
N ASP A 40 -24.76 -2.86 11.33
CA ASP A 40 -23.31 -2.83 11.54
C ASP A 40 -22.69 -1.63 10.84
N THR A 41 -23.14 -1.30 9.62
CA THR A 41 -22.66 -0.11 8.88
C THR A 41 -23.09 1.17 9.59
N LEU A 42 -24.33 1.21 10.11
CA LEU A 42 -24.81 2.32 10.93
C LEU A 42 -23.98 2.47 12.21
N MET A 43 -23.72 1.37 12.92
CA MET A 43 -22.90 1.37 14.12
C MET A 43 -21.46 1.83 13.84
N LEU A 44 -20.84 1.37 12.74
CA LEU A 44 -19.51 1.83 12.33
C LEU A 44 -19.53 3.34 12.08
N SER A 45 -20.53 3.85 11.36
CA SER A 45 -20.69 5.29 11.10
C SER A 45 -20.79 6.11 12.38
N GLU A 46 -21.55 5.64 13.37
CA GLU A 46 -21.66 6.26 14.69
C GLU A 46 -20.32 6.27 15.44
N VAL A 47 -19.62 5.13 15.46
CA VAL A 47 -18.31 5.01 16.12
C VAL A 47 -17.26 5.90 15.46
N CYS A 48 -17.24 5.96 14.13
CA CYS A 48 -16.35 6.85 13.38
C CYS A 48 -16.66 8.31 13.67
N THR A 49 -17.94 8.69 13.69
CA THR A 49 -18.37 10.05 14.01
C THR A 49 -18.02 10.44 15.46
N ALA A 50 -18.18 9.51 16.41
CA ALA A 50 -17.81 9.72 17.80
C ALA A 50 -16.29 9.89 17.97
N SER A 51 -15.50 9.04 17.31
CA SER A 51 -14.03 9.09 17.32
C SER A 51 -13.50 10.41 16.77
N LEU A 52 -14.10 10.93 15.70
CA LEU A 52 -13.73 12.23 15.12
C LEU A 52 -14.08 13.42 16.02
N LYS A 53 -15.07 13.26 16.91
CA LYS A 53 -15.41 14.24 17.96
C LYS A 53 -14.55 14.09 19.22
N GLY A 54 -13.54 13.22 19.21
CA GLY A 54 -12.65 13.00 20.36
C GLY A 54 -13.30 12.24 21.51
N LYS A 55 -14.43 11.57 21.27
CA LYS A 55 -15.03 10.66 22.25
C LYS A 55 -14.32 9.31 22.18
N THR A 56 -14.06 8.68 23.32
CA THR A 56 -13.52 7.32 23.35
C THR A 56 -14.52 6.38 22.69
N PRO A 57 -14.14 5.68 21.60
CA PRO A 57 -15.05 4.77 20.95
C PRO A 57 -15.41 3.63 21.91
N PHE A 58 -16.70 3.27 21.92
CA PHE A 58 -17.17 1.97 22.37
C PHE A 58 -16.28 0.87 21.77
N VAL A 59 -16.07 -0.23 22.49
CA VAL A 59 -15.19 -1.33 22.05
C VAL A 59 -15.68 -1.87 20.70
N TRP A 60 -15.06 -1.40 19.61
CA TRP A 60 -15.32 -1.87 18.26
C TRP A 60 -14.55 -3.17 18.06
N ARG A 61 -15.27 -4.29 17.98
CA ARG A 61 -14.70 -5.65 17.89
C ARG A 61 -14.98 -6.37 16.58
N ASN A 62 -15.79 -5.78 15.70
CA ASN A 62 -16.14 -6.43 14.44
C ASN A 62 -15.06 -6.16 13.40
N LYS A 63 -14.19 -7.14 13.21
CA LYS A 63 -13.27 -7.19 12.07
C LYS A 63 -14.11 -7.51 10.84
N LEU A 64 -14.15 -6.62 9.85
CA LEU A 64 -14.70 -6.96 8.54
C LEU A 64 -13.94 -8.18 7.98
N THR A 65 -14.60 -9.33 7.85
CA THR A 65 -13.97 -10.60 7.43
C THR A 65 -13.88 -10.71 5.91
N ILE A 66 -12.85 -11.37 5.40
CA ILE A 66 -12.73 -11.72 3.98
C ILE A 66 -13.49 -13.04 3.76
N TYR A 67 -14.40 -13.06 2.80
CA TYR A 67 -15.30 -14.20 2.55
C TYR A 67 -14.60 -15.33 1.79
N GLU A 68 -14.98 -16.57 2.13
CA GLU A 68 -14.54 -17.79 1.46
C GLU A 68 -15.11 -17.85 0.03
N LYS A 69 -14.27 -18.20 -0.95
CA LYS A 69 -14.51 -18.02 -2.38
C LYS A 69 -15.35 -19.17 -2.97
N SER A 70 -16.63 -18.93 -3.27
CA SER A 70 -17.41 -19.82 -4.16
C SER A 70 -17.16 -19.52 -5.64
N SER A 71 -17.11 -18.22 -6.01
CA SER A 71 -16.74 -17.74 -7.35
C SER A 71 -16.16 -16.31 -7.30
N CYS A 72 -15.44 -15.88 -8.34
CA CYS A 72 -14.94 -14.48 -8.39
C CYS A 72 -16.09 -13.46 -8.45
N LYS A 73 -17.20 -13.78 -9.11
CA LYS A 73 -18.38 -12.90 -9.15
C LYS A 73 -18.96 -12.69 -7.76
N ASP A 74 -19.11 -13.77 -6.99
CA ASP A 74 -19.62 -13.70 -5.62
C ASP A 74 -18.65 -12.94 -4.72
N TYR A 75 -17.35 -13.20 -4.85
CA TYR A 75 -16.31 -12.50 -4.11
C TYR A 75 -16.36 -10.98 -4.32
N LEU A 76 -16.46 -10.54 -5.58
CA LEU A 76 -16.55 -9.12 -5.93
C LEU A 76 -17.77 -8.46 -5.31
N ALA A 77 -18.93 -9.13 -5.36
CA ALA A 77 -20.18 -8.62 -4.82
C ALA A 77 -20.16 -8.59 -3.28
N GLN A 78 -19.71 -9.66 -2.62
CA GLN A 78 -19.65 -9.78 -1.17
C GLN A 78 -18.57 -8.88 -0.55
N SER A 79 -17.47 -8.67 -1.27
CA SER A 79 -16.39 -7.78 -0.82
C SER A 79 -16.63 -6.32 -1.23
N HIS A 80 -17.77 -6.02 -1.86
CA HIS A 80 -18.20 -4.68 -2.25
C HIS A 80 -17.22 -3.97 -3.20
N TYR A 81 -16.69 -4.66 -4.20
CA TYR A 81 -15.87 -4.01 -5.23
C TYR A 81 -16.75 -3.20 -6.19
N ILE A 82 -16.27 -2.02 -6.58
CA ILE A 82 -16.91 -1.20 -7.61
C ILE A 82 -16.50 -1.79 -8.97
N THR A 83 -17.48 -2.30 -9.72
CA THR A 83 -17.24 -3.11 -10.93
C THR A 83 -17.61 -2.38 -12.23
N ALA A 84 -18.07 -1.14 -12.17
CA ALA A 84 -18.24 -0.26 -13.33
C ALA A 84 -17.67 1.14 -13.04
N PRO A 85 -17.18 1.88 -14.06
CA PRO A 85 -16.75 3.27 -13.87
C PRO A 85 -17.89 4.15 -13.36
N LEU A 86 -17.60 5.03 -12.41
CA LEU A 86 -18.61 5.90 -11.77
C LEU A 86 -18.82 7.23 -12.48
N SER A 87 -17.95 7.59 -13.44
CA SER A 87 -18.11 8.80 -14.24
C SER A 87 -17.37 8.68 -15.57
N LYS A 88 -17.81 9.46 -16.56
CA LYS A 88 -17.09 9.57 -17.84
C LYS A 88 -15.68 10.12 -17.65
N GLU A 89 -15.53 11.08 -16.74
CA GLU A 89 -14.24 11.70 -16.40
C GLU A 89 -13.22 10.66 -15.91
N GLU A 90 -13.64 9.72 -15.06
CA GLU A 90 -12.76 8.67 -14.56
C GLU A 90 -12.49 7.59 -15.61
N ALA A 91 -13.49 7.22 -16.41
CA ALA A 91 -13.33 6.25 -17.50
C ALA A 91 -12.31 6.69 -18.56
N GLU A 92 -12.27 7.99 -18.87
CA GLU A 92 -11.38 8.58 -19.88
C GLU A 92 -9.96 8.92 -19.36
N PHE A 93 -9.73 8.76 -18.05
CA PHE A 93 -8.44 9.01 -17.41
C PHE A 93 -7.98 7.79 -16.57
N PRO A 94 -7.68 6.64 -17.20
CA PRO A 94 -7.26 5.47 -16.45
C PRO A 94 -5.93 5.70 -15.72
N LEU A 95 -5.84 5.17 -14.51
CA LEU A 95 -4.63 5.17 -13.69
C LEU A 95 -3.98 3.79 -13.69
N ALA A 96 -2.66 3.77 -13.55
CA ALA A 96 -1.88 2.59 -13.28
C ALA A 96 -1.38 2.60 -11.83
N TYR A 97 -1.39 1.44 -11.18
CA TYR A 97 -0.87 1.28 -9.83
C TYR A 97 0.26 0.26 -9.80
N ILE A 98 1.33 0.62 -9.11
CA ILE A 98 2.42 -0.28 -8.74
C ILE A 98 2.27 -0.59 -7.26
N MET A 99 2.11 -1.85 -6.90
CA MET A 99 1.85 -2.27 -5.53
C MET A 99 2.93 -3.25 -5.07
N VAL A 100 3.90 -2.76 -4.31
CA VAL A 100 4.99 -3.61 -3.78
C VAL A 100 4.65 -4.07 -2.36
N ILE A 101 4.47 -5.38 -2.18
CA ILE A 101 3.97 -5.99 -0.94
C ILE A 101 4.79 -7.20 -0.52
N HIS A 102 4.82 -7.49 0.79
CA HIS A 102 5.59 -8.61 1.33
C HIS A 102 4.94 -9.33 2.53
N HIS A 103 3.91 -8.75 3.15
CA HIS A 103 3.17 -9.34 4.28
C HIS A 103 1.84 -8.60 4.50
N ASN A 104 1.10 -8.94 5.57
CA ASN A 104 -0.14 -8.29 6.01
C ASN A 104 -1.24 -8.26 4.94
N PHE A 105 -1.68 -9.45 4.51
CA PHE A 105 -2.66 -9.63 3.43
C PHE A 105 -3.94 -8.80 3.65
N ASP A 106 -4.50 -8.82 4.86
CA ASP A 106 -5.73 -8.08 5.15
C ASP A 106 -5.58 -6.56 4.92
N THR A 107 -4.44 -5.97 5.32
CA THR A 107 -4.17 -4.55 5.08
C THR A 107 -4.04 -4.26 3.58
N PHE A 108 -3.34 -5.12 2.84
CA PHE A 108 -3.24 -5.01 1.38
C PHE A 108 -4.60 -5.14 0.70
N ALA A 109 -5.44 -6.09 1.10
CA ALA A 109 -6.77 -6.29 0.54
C ALA A 109 -7.65 -5.04 0.71
N ARG A 110 -7.53 -4.33 1.85
CA ARG A 110 -8.20 -3.03 2.08
C ARG A 110 -7.70 -1.95 1.14
N LEU A 111 -6.38 -1.81 1.02
CA LEU A 111 -5.79 -0.87 0.07
C LEU A 111 -6.29 -1.14 -1.34
N PHE A 112 -6.17 -2.38 -1.80
CA PHE A 112 -6.57 -2.80 -3.15
C PHE A 112 -8.05 -2.49 -3.41
N ARG A 113 -8.95 -2.87 -2.50
CA ARG A 113 -10.38 -2.52 -2.60
C ARG A 113 -10.64 -1.02 -2.64
N ALA A 114 -9.91 -0.24 -1.84
CA ALA A 114 -10.12 1.20 -1.74
C ALA A 114 -9.68 1.96 -3.00
N VAL A 115 -8.70 1.44 -3.75
CA VAL A 115 -8.22 2.05 -5.00
C VAL A 115 -8.75 1.38 -6.27
N TYR A 116 -9.37 0.20 -6.16
CA TYR A 116 -9.84 -0.55 -7.31
C TYR A 116 -10.93 0.18 -8.09
N MET A 117 -10.73 0.30 -9.39
CA MET A 117 -11.70 0.74 -10.39
C MET A 117 -11.49 -0.07 -11.68
N PRO A 118 -12.56 -0.45 -12.39
CA PRO A 118 -12.47 -1.37 -13.53
C PRO A 118 -11.74 -0.79 -14.75
N GLN A 119 -11.68 0.54 -14.90
CA GLN A 119 -10.96 1.18 -15.99
C GLN A 119 -9.46 1.30 -15.74
N ASN A 120 -9.01 1.24 -14.48
CA ASN A 120 -7.59 1.38 -14.11
C ASN A 120 -6.83 0.07 -14.37
N VAL A 121 -5.52 0.04 -14.11
CA VAL A 121 -4.68 -1.17 -14.20
C VAL A 121 -3.75 -1.29 -12.98
N TYR A 122 -3.53 -2.51 -12.50
CA TYR A 122 -2.81 -2.77 -11.25
C TYR A 122 -1.74 -3.84 -11.45
N CYS A 123 -0.47 -3.47 -11.25
CA CYS A 123 0.62 -4.43 -11.12
C CYS A 123 0.95 -4.64 -9.65
N VAL A 124 0.92 -5.91 -9.21
CA VAL A 124 1.25 -6.31 -7.84
C VAL A 124 2.57 -7.06 -7.85
N HIS A 125 3.59 -6.46 -7.25
CA HIS A 125 4.86 -7.12 -6.98
C HIS A 125 4.82 -7.72 -5.58
N VAL A 126 4.97 -9.05 -5.51
CA VAL A 126 5.10 -9.78 -4.25
C VAL A 126 6.57 -10.11 -4.03
N ASP A 127 7.11 -9.69 -2.89
CA ASP A 127 8.50 -9.97 -2.50
C ASP A 127 8.80 -11.47 -2.62
N GLU A 128 9.91 -11.80 -3.26
CA GLU A 128 10.35 -13.18 -3.44
C GLU A 128 10.54 -13.91 -2.10
N LYS A 129 10.85 -13.16 -1.03
CA LYS A 129 11.02 -13.70 0.33
C LYS A 129 9.71 -13.90 1.09
N ALA A 130 8.58 -13.45 0.56
CA ALA A 130 7.28 -13.66 1.21
C ALA A 130 6.93 -15.15 1.27
N THR A 131 6.14 -15.53 2.27
CA THR A 131 5.73 -16.93 2.46
C THR A 131 4.88 -17.42 1.30
N THR A 132 4.86 -18.73 1.07
CA THR A 132 4.06 -19.35 0.01
C THR A 132 2.57 -19.04 0.20
N GLU A 133 2.08 -19.09 1.43
CA GLU A 133 0.68 -18.82 1.77
C GLU A 133 0.30 -17.38 1.43
N PHE A 134 1.20 -16.42 1.69
CA PHE A 134 0.98 -15.02 1.32
C PHE A 134 0.91 -14.84 -0.19
N LYS A 135 1.86 -15.44 -0.93
CA LYS A 135 1.89 -15.38 -2.40
C LYS A 135 0.63 -16.00 -3.01
N GLU A 136 0.19 -17.14 -2.49
CA GLU A 136 -1.04 -17.82 -2.94
C GLU A 136 -2.27 -16.97 -2.65
N ALA A 137 -2.40 -16.40 -1.45
CA ALA A 137 -3.53 -15.53 -1.10
C ALA A 137 -3.61 -14.30 -2.03
N VAL A 138 -2.47 -13.65 -2.31
CA VAL A 138 -2.41 -12.52 -3.24
C VAL A 138 -2.79 -12.95 -4.66
N ASN A 139 -2.27 -14.08 -5.14
CA ASN A 139 -2.62 -14.60 -6.46
C ASN A 139 -4.13 -14.93 -6.57
N GLN A 140 -4.70 -15.56 -5.55
CA GLN A 140 -6.13 -15.88 -5.50
C GLN A 140 -7.03 -14.64 -5.52
N LEU A 141 -6.58 -13.55 -4.87
CA LEU A 141 -7.26 -12.25 -4.91
C LEU A 141 -7.16 -11.64 -6.31
N VAL A 142 -5.93 -11.44 -6.82
CA VAL A 142 -5.65 -10.73 -8.07
C VAL A 142 -6.27 -11.44 -9.27
N SER A 143 -6.30 -12.78 -9.28
CA SER A 143 -6.92 -13.59 -10.35
C SER A 143 -8.41 -13.34 -10.57
N CYS A 144 -9.11 -12.67 -9.64
CA CYS A 144 -10.51 -12.28 -9.84
C CYS A 144 -10.71 -10.98 -10.62
N PHE A 145 -9.63 -10.28 -10.97
CA PHE A 145 -9.68 -8.96 -11.60
C PHE A 145 -8.97 -9.00 -12.96
N PRO A 146 -9.67 -8.70 -14.07
CA PRO A 146 -9.07 -8.79 -15.41
C PRO A 146 -8.01 -7.70 -15.67
N ASN A 147 -8.05 -6.62 -14.90
CA ASN A 147 -7.17 -5.45 -15.00
C ASN A 147 -6.13 -5.39 -13.86
N ALA A 148 -5.92 -6.51 -13.14
CA ALA A 148 -4.85 -6.63 -12.16
C ALA A 148 -4.03 -7.89 -12.44
N PHE A 149 -2.71 -7.80 -12.22
CA PHE A 149 -1.81 -8.93 -12.47
C PHE A 149 -0.61 -8.89 -11.51
N LEU A 150 0.01 -10.05 -11.32
CA LEU A 150 1.29 -10.15 -10.62
C LEU A 150 2.42 -9.73 -11.55
N ALA A 151 3.41 -9.01 -11.02
CA ALA A 151 4.60 -8.63 -11.77
C ALA A 151 5.28 -9.86 -12.40
N SER A 152 5.70 -9.73 -13.65
CA SER A 152 6.36 -10.80 -14.41
C SER A 152 7.72 -11.19 -13.83
N LYS A 153 8.35 -10.26 -13.09
CA LYS A 153 9.63 -10.43 -12.40
C LYS A 153 9.53 -10.01 -10.94
N THR A 154 9.83 -10.95 -10.05
CA THR A 154 9.89 -10.73 -8.60
C THR A 154 11.32 -10.42 -8.15
N GLU A 155 11.45 -9.72 -7.03
CA GLU A 155 12.74 -9.35 -6.44
C GLU A 155 12.73 -9.72 -4.94
N PRO A 156 13.86 -10.18 -4.37
CA PRO A 156 14.01 -10.37 -2.93
C PRO A 156 14.30 -9.01 -2.27
N VAL A 157 13.26 -8.24 -1.95
CA VAL A 157 13.39 -6.82 -1.61
C VAL A 157 14.17 -6.61 -0.30
N VAL A 158 15.25 -5.83 -0.37
CA VAL A 158 16.10 -5.44 0.76
C VAL A 158 15.85 -3.98 1.09
N TYR A 159 15.59 -3.69 2.37
CA TYR A 159 15.42 -2.32 2.83
C TYR A 159 16.67 -1.48 2.57
N GLY A 160 16.48 -0.30 1.94
CA GLY A 160 17.57 0.58 1.52
C GLY A 160 18.38 0.06 0.32
N GLY A 161 17.96 -1.06 -0.28
CA GLY A 161 18.62 -1.69 -1.42
C GLY A 161 18.01 -1.31 -2.77
N ILE A 162 18.71 -1.66 -3.84
CA ILE A 162 18.26 -1.48 -5.22
C ILE A 162 17.03 -2.31 -5.56
N SER A 163 16.90 -3.49 -4.96
CA SER A 163 15.77 -4.41 -5.17
C SER A 163 14.42 -3.74 -4.91
N ARG A 164 14.34 -2.75 -4.00
CA ARG A 164 13.14 -1.93 -3.79
C ARG A 164 12.77 -1.12 -5.03
N LEU A 165 13.73 -0.43 -5.64
CA LEU A 165 13.52 0.33 -6.88
C LEU A 165 13.25 -0.61 -8.06
N GLN A 166 13.96 -1.74 -8.12
CA GLN A 166 13.79 -2.74 -9.19
C GLN A 166 12.38 -3.34 -9.19
N ALA A 167 11.78 -3.58 -8.02
CA ALA A 167 10.39 -4.01 -7.91
C ALA A 167 9.40 -3.04 -8.58
N ASP A 168 9.59 -1.72 -8.40
CA ASP A 168 8.77 -0.71 -9.07
C ASP A 168 9.00 -0.72 -10.59
N LEU A 169 10.26 -0.83 -11.02
CA LEU A 169 10.63 -0.87 -12.45
C LEU A 169 10.09 -2.10 -13.18
N ASN A 170 10.09 -3.27 -12.53
CA ASN A 170 9.51 -4.49 -13.10
C ASN A 170 8.01 -4.29 -13.37
N CYS A 171 7.28 -3.72 -12.42
CA CYS A 171 5.87 -3.40 -12.63
C CYS A 171 5.66 -2.33 -13.71
N LEU A 172 6.53 -1.31 -13.80
CA LEU A 172 6.43 -0.30 -14.85
C LEU A 172 6.58 -0.88 -16.25
N ASP A 173 7.47 -1.87 -16.42
CA ASP A 173 7.67 -2.58 -17.70
C ASP A 173 6.39 -3.32 -18.11
N ASP A 174 5.82 -4.11 -17.20
CA ASP A 174 4.56 -4.84 -17.45
C ASP A 174 3.38 -3.88 -17.69
N LEU A 175 3.29 -2.78 -16.93
CA LEU A 175 2.25 -1.77 -17.09
C LEU A 175 2.33 -1.08 -18.45
N LEU A 176 3.52 -0.81 -18.99
CA LEU A 176 3.66 -0.24 -20.33
C LEU A 176 3.16 -1.19 -21.42
N ALA A 177 3.31 -2.51 -21.21
CA ALA A 177 2.81 -3.55 -22.11
C ALA A 177 1.29 -3.75 -22.02
N SER A 178 0.63 -3.23 -20.98
CA SER A 178 -0.83 -3.28 -20.86
C SER A 178 -1.54 -2.53 -21.99
N GLU A 179 -2.63 -3.12 -22.48
CA GLU A 179 -3.53 -2.50 -23.46
C GLU A 179 -4.31 -1.31 -22.88
N VAL A 180 -4.42 -1.22 -21.55
CA VAL A 180 -5.12 -0.11 -20.89
C VAL A 180 -4.38 1.21 -21.20
N PRO A 181 -5.05 2.23 -21.76
CA PRO A 181 -4.43 3.50 -22.12
C PRO A 181 -4.28 4.43 -20.90
N TRP A 182 -3.61 3.94 -19.86
CA TRP A 182 -3.42 4.68 -18.61
C TRP A 182 -2.58 5.96 -18.80
N ARG A 183 -2.84 6.94 -17.94
CA ARG A 183 -2.28 8.30 -18.01
C ARG A 183 -1.14 8.51 -17.02
N TYR A 184 -1.31 8.02 -15.81
CA TYR A 184 -0.33 8.11 -14.73
C TYR A 184 -0.17 6.79 -14.02
N ALA A 185 1.07 6.44 -13.67
CA ALA A 185 1.42 5.40 -12.73
C ALA A 185 1.66 6.00 -11.34
N LEU A 186 1.00 5.45 -10.31
CA LEU A 186 1.24 5.77 -8.90
C LEU A 186 1.77 4.53 -8.19
N ASN A 187 2.85 4.66 -7.43
CA ASN A 187 3.33 3.55 -6.61
C ASN A 187 2.75 3.59 -5.19
N THR A 188 2.60 2.41 -4.61
CA THR A 188 2.15 2.18 -3.24
C THR A 188 2.92 1.01 -2.64
N CYS A 189 2.96 0.94 -1.31
CA CYS A 189 3.35 -0.25 -0.57
C CYS A 189 2.15 -0.85 0.18
N GLY A 190 2.31 -2.06 0.70
CA GLY A 190 1.23 -2.81 1.37
C GLY A 190 0.65 -2.20 2.65
N GLN A 191 1.22 -1.10 3.15
CA GLN A 191 0.75 -0.37 4.34
C GLN A 191 0.28 1.06 4.01
N ASP A 192 0.09 1.37 2.73
CA ASP A 192 -0.54 2.62 2.31
C ASP A 192 -2.06 2.54 2.36
N PHE A 193 -2.73 3.70 2.45
CA PHE A 193 -4.17 3.80 2.24
C PHE A 193 -4.53 5.12 1.54
N PRO A 194 -5.48 5.14 0.59
CA PRO A 194 -5.94 6.36 -0.06
C PRO A 194 -6.72 7.26 0.90
N LEU A 195 -6.51 8.57 0.80
CA LEU A 195 -7.27 9.62 1.49
C LEU A 195 -8.20 10.41 0.54
N LYS A 196 -8.10 10.13 -0.75
CA LYS A 196 -8.84 10.78 -1.84
C LYS A 196 -9.50 9.73 -2.72
N THR A 197 -10.71 10.04 -3.22
CA THR A 197 -11.45 9.14 -4.12
C THR A 197 -10.71 9.03 -5.46
N ASN A 198 -11.03 8.01 -6.26
CA ASN A 198 -10.46 7.88 -7.60
C ASN A 198 -10.72 9.15 -8.44
N ARG A 199 -11.94 9.69 -8.42
CA ARG A 199 -12.29 10.97 -9.06
C ARG A 199 -11.42 12.14 -8.61
N GLU A 200 -11.15 12.26 -7.31
CA GLU A 200 -10.30 13.31 -6.75
C GLU A 200 -8.84 13.16 -7.19
N ILE A 201 -8.31 11.92 -7.21
CA ILE A 201 -6.98 11.62 -7.71
C ILE A 201 -6.89 11.95 -9.22
N VAL A 202 -7.87 11.53 -10.02
CA VAL A 202 -7.97 11.85 -11.45
C VAL A 202 -7.94 13.36 -11.67
N ARG A 203 -8.77 14.12 -10.96
CA ARG A 203 -8.80 15.59 -11.08
C ARG A 203 -7.49 16.25 -10.68
N TYR A 204 -6.88 15.77 -9.59
CA TYR A 204 -5.59 16.24 -9.14
C TYR A 204 -4.51 16.04 -10.22
N LEU A 205 -4.44 14.84 -10.79
CA LEU A 205 -3.46 14.49 -11.82
C LEU A 205 -3.72 15.18 -13.17
N LYS A 206 -4.99 15.37 -13.55
CA LYS A 206 -5.37 16.20 -14.71
C LYS A 206 -4.84 17.64 -14.55
N GLY A 207 -4.90 18.18 -13.34
CA GLY A 207 -4.37 19.50 -13.01
C GLY A 207 -2.86 19.66 -13.27
N LEU A 208 -2.10 18.56 -13.30
CA LEU A 208 -0.67 18.57 -13.57
C LEU A 208 -0.32 18.78 -15.04
N LYS A 209 -1.29 18.63 -15.96
CA LYS A 209 -1.10 18.84 -17.41
C LYS A 209 0.12 18.09 -17.97
N GLY A 210 0.25 16.81 -17.60
CA GLY A 210 1.32 15.92 -18.05
C GLY A 210 2.63 15.98 -17.25
N LYS A 211 2.70 16.80 -16.20
CA LYS A 211 3.90 16.89 -15.33
C LYS A 211 3.93 15.77 -14.30
N ASN A 212 5.13 15.25 -14.02
CA ASN A 212 5.32 14.21 -13.01
C ASN A 212 5.41 14.81 -11.60
N ILE A 213 5.15 13.99 -10.59
CA ILE A 213 5.41 14.30 -9.18
C ILE A 213 6.50 13.38 -8.66
N THR A 214 7.65 13.97 -8.37
CA THR A 214 8.82 13.33 -7.77
C THR A 214 9.41 14.29 -6.73
N PRO A 215 8.80 14.38 -5.52
CA PRO A 215 9.15 15.41 -4.55
C PRO A 215 10.58 15.22 -4.08
N GLY A 216 11.35 16.29 -4.03
CA GLY A 216 12.74 16.23 -3.58
C GLY A 216 13.52 17.52 -3.81
N VAL A 217 14.74 17.53 -3.28
CA VAL A 217 15.65 18.67 -3.21
C VAL A 217 17.09 18.22 -3.50
N LEU A 218 18.03 19.15 -3.51
CA LEU A 218 19.45 18.81 -3.53
C LEU A 218 19.82 17.97 -2.29
N PRO A 219 20.87 17.13 -2.36
CA PRO A 219 21.18 16.18 -1.31
C PRO A 219 21.39 16.86 0.05
N PRO A 220 20.59 16.54 1.08
CA PRO A 220 20.90 16.99 2.43
C PRO A 220 22.18 16.32 2.94
N ALA A 221 22.83 16.90 3.95
CA ALA A 221 24.11 16.43 4.46
C ALA A 221 24.12 14.93 4.82
N HIS A 222 23.04 14.44 5.42
CA HIS A 222 22.91 13.02 5.81
C HIS A 222 22.79 12.07 4.61
N ALA A 223 22.38 12.55 3.43
CA ALA A 223 22.19 11.74 2.23
C ALA A 223 23.46 11.63 1.37
N ILE A 224 24.43 12.54 1.54
CA ILE A 224 25.66 12.57 0.74
C ILE A 224 26.39 11.21 0.77
N GLY A 225 26.46 10.58 1.95
CA GLY A 225 27.12 9.28 2.11
C GLY A 225 26.49 8.16 1.29
N ARG A 226 25.20 8.24 0.97
CA ARG A 226 24.41 7.20 0.29
C ARG A 226 24.81 7.01 -1.18
N THR A 227 25.32 8.06 -1.81
CA THR A 227 25.77 8.07 -3.21
C THR A 227 27.27 8.32 -3.37
N LYS A 228 27.98 8.69 -2.28
CA LYS A 228 29.44 8.81 -2.25
C LYS A 228 30.15 7.46 -2.22
N TYR A 229 29.59 6.49 -1.50
CA TYR A 229 30.19 5.16 -1.28
C TYR A 229 29.43 4.06 -1.99
N VAL A 230 30.14 3.01 -2.36
CA VAL A 230 29.55 1.77 -2.87
C VAL A 230 28.86 1.04 -1.72
N HIS A 231 27.62 0.63 -1.96
CA HIS A 231 26.78 -0.15 -1.06
C HIS A 231 26.46 -1.50 -1.69
N ARG A 232 26.35 -2.54 -0.85
CA ARG A 232 26.03 -3.89 -1.32
C ARG A 232 24.89 -4.47 -0.53
N GLU A 233 23.89 -5.00 -1.23
CA GLU A 233 22.85 -5.81 -0.61
C GLU A 233 23.46 -7.13 -0.12
N HIS A 234 23.07 -7.52 1.09
CA HIS A 234 23.34 -8.81 1.66
C HIS A 234 22.01 -9.52 1.92
N LEU A 235 21.82 -10.66 1.27
CA LEU A 235 20.66 -11.53 1.47
C LEU A 235 21.01 -12.58 2.53
N GLY A 236 20.55 -12.35 3.75
CA GLY A 236 20.60 -13.35 4.82
C GLY A 236 19.30 -14.15 4.91
N LYS A 237 19.38 -15.35 5.50
CA LYS A 237 18.22 -16.22 5.77
C LYS A 237 17.24 -15.61 6.77
N GLU A 238 17.77 -14.91 7.79
CA GLU A 238 16.96 -14.27 8.84
C GLU A 238 16.78 -12.77 8.58
N HIS A 239 17.85 -12.09 8.17
CA HIS A 239 17.83 -10.65 7.93
C HIS A 239 18.59 -10.29 6.64
N SER A 240 17.96 -9.49 5.79
CA SER A 240 18.60 -8.85 4.64
C SER A 240 18.89 -7.38 4.96
N TYR A 241 20.06 -6.88 4.56
CA TYR A 241 20.48 -5.51 4.84
C TYR A 241 21.44 -4.99 3.78
N VAL A 242 21.73 -3.69 3.82
CA VAL A 242 22.68 -3.03 2.92
C VAL A 242 23.93 -2.63 3.69
N ILE A 243 25.09 -2.99 3.16
CA ILE A 243 26.40 -2.70 3.75
C ILE A 243 27.06 -1.57 2.97
N ARG A 244 27.44 -0.49 3.66
CA ARG A 244 28.32 0.54 3.11
C ARG A 244 29.76 0.03 3.09
N THR A 245 30.41 0.08 1.93
CA THR A 245 31.84 -0.23 1.79
C THR A 245 32.70 1.03 1.91
N THR A 246 34.03 0.88 1.91
CA THR A 246 34.96 2.01 1.86
C THR A 246 35.21 2.53 0.43
N ALA A 247 34.77 1.80 -0.59
CA ALA A 247 35.00 2.17 -1.98
C ALA A 247 34.15 3.40 -2.37
N LEU A 248 34.79 4.37 -3.02
CA LEU A 248 34.13 5.55 -3.56
C LEU A 248 33.45 5.22 -4.89
N LYS A 249 32.29 5.83 -5.12
CA LYS A 249 31.60 5.75 -6.42
C LYS A 249 32.23 6.71 -7.43
N PRO A 250 32.22 6.37 -8.73
CA PRO A 250 32.51 7.35 -9.77
C PRO A 250 31.44 8.44 -9.80
N ALA A 251 31.74 9.55 -10.46
CA ALA A 251 30.76 10.60 -10.70
C ALA A 251 29.50 10.05 -11.40
N PRO A 252 28.32 10.64 -11.15
CA PRO A 252 27.10 10.28 -11.87
C PRO A 252 27.28 10.35 -13.38
N PRO A 253 26.64 9.45 -14.15
CA PRO A 253 26.74 9.47 -15.61
C PRO A 253 26.10 10.74 -16.18
N HIS A 254 26.49 11.09 -17.41
CA HIS A 254 25.92 12.23 -18.16
C HIS A 254 26.01 13.59 -17.43
N ASN A 255 26.97 13.71 -16.49
CA ASN A 255 27.14 14.89 -15.64
C ASN A 255 25.85 15.27 -14.87
N LEU A 256 25.04 14.26 -14.52
CA LEU A 256 23.78 14.46 -13.82
C LEU A 256 24.02 14.98 -12.40
N THR A 257 23.26 16.01 -12.03
CA THR A 257 23.14 16.41 -10.62
C THR A 257 22.19 15.47 -9.91
N ILE A 258 22.64 14.82 -8.83
CA ILE A 258 21.80 13.93 -8.03
C ILE A 258 20.92 14.74 -7.09
N TYR A 259 19.64 14.43 -7.05
CA TYR A 259 18.65 14.97 -6.12
C TYR A 259 18.15 13.88 -5.19
N PHE A 260 17.67 14.23 -4.00
CA PHE A 260 17.07 13.31 -3.04
C PHE A 260 15.63 13.70 -2.71
N GLY A 261 14.79 12.70 -2.48
CA GLY A 261 13.35 12.84 -2.44
C GLY A 261 12.65 11.61 -1.89
N SER A 262 11.37 11.47 -2.23
CA SER A 262 10.56 10.32 -1.83
C SER A 262 10.68 9.17 -2.82
N ALA A 263 10.61 7.95 -2.30
CA ALA A 263 10.33 6.76 -3.10
C ALA A 263 8.92 6.79 -3.74
N TYR A 264 8.00 7.60 -3.21
CA TYR A 264 6.62 7.69 -3.71
C TYR A 264 6.47 8.74 -4.81
N VAL A 265 5.88 8.32 -5.94
CA VAL A 265 5.83 9.12 -7.17
C VAL A 265 4.50 8.99 -7.91
N ALA A 266 4.21 9.98 -8.75
CA ALA A 266 3.18 9.90 -9.77
C ALA A 266 3.81 10.26 -11.13
N LEU A 267 3.86 9.30 -12.04
CA LEU A 267 4.63 9.38 -13.29
C LEU A 267 3.68 9.32 -14.48
N SER A 268 3.84 10.23 -15.45
CA SER A 268 3.15 10.13 -16.73
C SER A 268 3.60 8.89 -17.50
N ARG A 269 2.74 8.33 -18.34
CA ARG A 269 3.06 7.16 -19.17
C ARG A 269 4.27 7.39 -20.07
N GLU A 270 4.39 8.58 -20.64
CA GLU A 270 5.51 8.99 -21.48
C GLU A 270 6.81 9.04 -20.68
N PHE A 271 6.77 9.54 -19.45
CA PHE A 271 7.94 9.53 -18.56
C PHE A 271 8.36 8.12 -18.17
N THR A 272 7.42 7.22 -17.90
CA THR A 272 7.72 5.80 -17.67
C THR A 272 8.46 5.18 -18.87
N SER A 273 8.03 5.48 -20.09
CA SER A 273 8.75 4.99 -21.29
C SER A 273 10.18 5.52 -21.36
N PHE A 274 10.38 6.81 -21.04
CA PHE A 274 11.70 7.42 -20.91
C PHE A 274 12.55 6.71 -19.85
N VAL A 275 12.01 6.45 -18.65
CA VAL A 275 12.72 5.79 -17.54
C VAL A 275 13.30 4.44 -17.95
N LEU A 276 12.56 3.65 -18.74
CA LEU A 276 12.99 2.30 -19.12
C LEU A 276 13.89 2.24 -20.35
N ARG A 277 13.86 3.26 -21.22
CA ARG A 277 14.45 3.18 -22.57
C ARG A 277 15.54 4.22 -22.84
N ASP A 278 15.50 5.38 -22.21
CA ASP A 278 16.47 6.45 -22.48
C ASP A 278 17.85 6.08 -21.89
N PRO A 279 18.95 6.22 -22.65
CA PRO A 279 20.29 5.91 -22.17
C PRO A 279 20.65 6.63 -20.86
N ARG A 280 20.19 7.87 -20.66
CA ARG A 280 20.45 8.62 -19.42
C ARG A 280 19.81 7.96 -18.21
N ALA A 281 18.57 7.47 -18.38
CA ALA A 281 17.83 6.79 -17.33
C ALA A 281 18.43 5.40 -17.03
N VAL A 282 18.73 4.64 -18.07
CA VAL A 282 19.34 3.31 -17.95
C VAL A 282 20.73 3.38 -17.32
N ASP A 283 21.55 4.35 -17.69
CA ASP A 283 22.88 4.53 -17.11
C ASP A 283 22.81 5.02 -15.67
N LEU A 284 21.88 5.92 -15.33
CA LEU A 284 21.65 6.32 -13.94
C LEU A 284 21.18 5.12 -13.10
N LEU A 285 20.32 4.25 -13.63
CA LEU A 285 19.89 3.04 -12.93
C LEU A 285 21.08 2.13 -12.65
N ARG A 286 21.92 1.86 -13.66
CA ARG A 286 23.15 1.07 -13.50
C ARG A 286 24.06 1.66 -12.44
N TRP A 287 24.28 2.98 -12.48
CA TRP A 287 25.08 3.68 -11.48
C TRP A 287 24.44 3.63 -10.08
N SER A 288 23.11 3.56 -9.98
CA SER A 288 22.39 3.53 -8.70
C SER A 288 22.34 2.15 -8.05
N LYS A 289 22.72 1.07 -8.74
CA LYS A 289 22.59 -0.32 -8.24
C LYS A 289 23.32 -0.57 -6.92
N ASP A 290 24.43 0.12 -6.69
CA ASP A 290 25.30 -0.02 -5.53
C ASP A 290 25.32 1.28 -4.70
N THR A 291 24.18 1.94 -4.59
CA THR A 291 23.93 3.08 -3.68
C THR A 291 22.98 2.67 -2.56
N PHE A 292 22.83 3.51 -1.54
CA PHE A 292 21.85 3.30 -0.48
C PHE A 292 20.55 4.07 -0.77
N SER A 293 19.42 3.38 -0.69
CA SER A 293 18.07 3.88 -0.98
C SER A 293 17.96 4.56 -2.36
N PRO A 294 18.27 3.86 -3.47
CA PRO A 294 18.22 4.47 -4.80
C PRO A 294 16.84 4.94 -5.23
N ASP A 295 15.78 4.37 -4.69
CA ASP A 295 14.40 4.82 -4.82
C ASP A 295 14.20 6.27 -4.35
N GLU A 296 15.03 6.77 -3.43
CA GLU A 296 14.96 8.14 -2.93
C GLU A 296 15.76 9.15 -3.76
N HIS A 297 16.55 8.74 -4.77
CA HIS A 297 17.22 9.70 -5.67
C HIS A 297 16.94 9.48 -7.15
N PHE A 298 16.63 8.25 -7.57
CA PHE A 298 16.49 7.89 -8.98
C PHE A 298 15.36 8.68 -9.66
N TRP A 299 14.15 8.62 -9.11
CA TRP A 299 12.98 9.26 -9.70
C TRP A 299 13.12 10.77 -9.80
N VAL A 300 13.49 11.40 -8.69
CA VAL A 300 13.64 12.85 -8.63
C VAL A 300 14.74 13.29 -9.58
N THR A 301 15.91 12.64 -9.58
CA THR A 301 17.03 13.00 -10.45
C THR A 301 16.63 12.98 -11.92
N LEU A 302 15.94 11.93 -12.37
CA LEU A 302 15.48 11.83 -13.77
C LEU A 302 14.47 12.93 -14.14
N ASN A 303 13.55 13.25 -13.23
CA ASN A 303 12.54 14.27 -13.49
C ASN A 303 13.11 15.71 -13.49
N ARG A 304 14.38 15.90 -13.09
CA ARG A 304 15.10 17.18 -13.16
C ARG A 304 15.78 17.42 -14.49
N ILE A 305 15.92 16.40 -15.33
CA ILE A 305 16.57 16.54 -16.63
C ILE A 305 15.68 17.43 -17.51
N PRO A 306 16.15 18.61 -17.94
CA PRO A 306 15.34 19.48 -18.78
C PRO A 306 14.96 18.80 -20.10
N GLY A 307 13.69 18.95 -20.51
CA GLY A 307 13.21 18.46 -21.79
C GLY A 307 12.77 17.00 -21.83
N VAL A 308 12.88 16.24 -20.73
CA VAL A 308 12.27 14.90 -20.66
C VAL A 308 10.75 15.00 -20.39
N PRO A 309 9.95 13.97 -20.74
CA PRO A 309 8.50 14.03 -20.62
C PRO A 309 8.03 14.37 -19.20
N GLY A 310 7.20 15.39 -19.05
CA GLY A 310 6.66 15.80 -17.75
C GLY A 310 7.69 16.37 -16.76
N SER A 311 8.90 16.70 -17.21
CA SER A 311 10.01 17.21 -16.37
C SER A 311 9.64 18.43 -15.54
N MET A 312 10.23 18.50 -14.36
CA MET A 312 10.02 19.55 -13.37
C MET A 312 11.36 20.03 -12.79
N PRO A 313 12.23 20.68 -13.58
CA PRO A 313 13.60 21.02 -13.16
C PRO A 313 13.65 21.88 -11.88
N ASN A 314 12.67 22.77 -11.69
CA ASN A 314 12.64 23.74 -10.59
C ASN A 314 11.67 23.38 -9.43
N ALA A 315 11.04 22.20 -9.44
CA ALA A 315 10.17 21.77 -8.33
C ALA A 315 10.93 21.61 -7.00
N SER A 316 10.22 21.47 -5.89
CA SER A 316 10.80 21.07 -4.60
C SER A 316 10.01 19.88 -4.05
N TRP A 317 9.50 19.99 -2.84
CA TRP A 317 8.62 19.02 -2.18
C TRP A 317 7.14 19.17 -2.58
N ALA A 318 6.86 19.48 -3.85
CA ALA A 318 5.51 19.65 -4.34
C ALA A 318 4.82 18.28 -4.57
N GLY A 319 3.49 18.24 -4.39
CA GLY A 319 2.66 17.14 -4.91
C GLY A 319 1.78 16.40 -3.90
N ASN A 320 1.99 16.59 -2.59
CA ASN A 320 1.18 15.99 -1.50
C ASN A 320 0.78 14.52 -1.78
N LEU A 321 1.69 13.68 -2.28
CA LEU A 321 1.35 12.29 -2.62
C LEU A 321 1.05 11.46 -1.38
N ARG A 322 1.91 11.61 -0.36
CA ARG A 322 1.86 10.81 0.85
C ARG A 322 1.86 11.71 2.09
N ALA A 323 0.85 11.55 2.92
CA ALA A 323 0.88 12.01 4.29
C ALA A 323 1.74 11.01 5.09
N VAL A 324 2.78 11.52 5.76
CA VAL A 324 3.68 10.73 6.60
C VAL A 324 3.95 11.53 7.87
N LYS A 325 3.81 10.89 9.03
CA LYS A 325 4.21 11.48 10.31
C LYS A 325 5.59 10.94 10.68
N TRP A 326 6.59 11.82 10.57
CA TRP A 326 7.97 11.53 10.96
C TRP A 326 8.19 11.90 12.44
N ILE A 327 8.97 11.09 13.15
CA ILE A 327 9.25 11.30 14.58
C ILE A 327 10.00 12.61 14.86
N ASP A 328 10.77 13.11 13.90
CA ASP A 328 11.48 14.39 14.00
C ASP A 328 10.60 15.60 13.65
N MET A 329 9.30 15.39 13.41
CA MET A 329 8.33 16.44 13.06
C MET A 329 7.09 16.44 13.96
N GLU A 330 7.15 15.86 15.16
CA GLU A 330 6.00 15.73 16.07
C GLU A 330 5.26 17.04 16.32
N ASP A 331 6.01 18.13 16.51
CA ASP A 331 5.45 19.47 16.73
C ASP A 331 4.57 19.96 15.57
N LYS A 332 4.79 19.45 14.34
CA LYS A 332 4.03 19.86 13.15
C LYS A 332 2.73 19.09 12.98
N HIS A 333 2.64 17.87 13.53
CA HIS A 333 1.56 16.93 13.23
C HIS A 333 0.82 16.42 14.47
N GLY A 334 1.26 16.84 15.67
CA GLY A 334 0.63 16.53 16.95
C GLY A 334 1.01 15.15 17.50
N GLY A 335 2.18 14.63 17.17
CA GLY A 335 2.65 13.31 17.62
C GLY A 335 1.96 12.13 16.93
N CYS A 336 2.45 10.92 17.17
CA CYS A 336 1.86 9.67 16.69
C CYS A 336 0.92 9.08 17.74
N HIS A 337 -0.31 8.73 17.36
CA HIS A 337 -1.29 8.10 18.26
C HIS A 337 -1.40 6.58 18.06
N GLY A 338 -0.51 6.01 17.27
CA GLY A 338 -0.23 4.57 17.22
C GLY A 338 1.16 4.30 17.79
N HIS A 339 2.11 3.91 16.93
CA HIS A 339 3.50 3.70 17.33
C HIS A 339 4.49 3.97 16.18
N TYR A 340 5.76 4.20 16.50
CA TYR A 340 6.80 4.45 15.49
C TYR A 340 7.55 3.18 15.09
N VAL A 341 7.76 3.01 13.78
CA VAL A 341 8.66 2.00 13.22
C VAL A 341 9.64 2.69 12.27
N HIS A 342 10.93 2.59 12.58
CA HIS A 342 12.01 3.30 11.84
C HIS A 342 11.77 4.81 11.71
N GLY A 343 11.22 5.44 12.75
CA GLY A 343 10.95 6.88 12.77
C GLY A 343 9.72 7.33 11.96
N ILE A 344 8.94 6.40 11.40
CA ILE A 344 7.67 6.66 10.71
C ILE A 344 6.51 6.15 11.57
N CYS A 345 5.49 6.98 11.76
CA CYS A 345 4.28 6.60 12.51
C CYS A 345 3.46 5.55 11.76
N ILE A 346 3.12 4.47 12.47
CA ILE A 346 1.99 3.61 12.17
C ILE A 346 0.77 4.25 12.84
N TYR A 347 -0.19 4.71 12.05
CA TYR A 347 -1.32 5.50 12.53
C TYR A 347 -2.22 4.71 13.46
N GLY A 348 -2.58 5.32 14.59
CA GLY A 348 -3.59 4.81 15.50
C GLY A 348 -4.89 5.61 15.44
N ASN A 349 -5.86 5.22 16.28
CA ASN A 349 -7.21 5.81 16.24
C ASN A 349 -7.22 7.32 16.50
N GLY A 350 -6.27 7.84 17.29
CA GLY A 350 -6.13 9.28 17.54
C GLY A 350 -5.65 10.09 16.32
N ASP A 351 -5.10 9.43 15.30
CA ASP A 351 -4.63 10.10 14.08
C ASP A 351 -5.73 10.31 13.03
N LEU A 352 -6.92 9.73 13.22
CA LEU A 352 -8.05 9.80 12.27
C LEU A 352 -8.39 11.23 11.83
N LYS A 353 -8.47 12.17 12.77
CA LYS A 353 -8.78 13.58 12.46
C LYS A 353 -7.69 14.22 11.60
N TRP A 354 -6.42 13.91 11.88
CA TRP A 354 -5.29 14.41 11.09
C TRP A 354 -5.31 13.83 9.67
N LEU A 355 -5.58 12.53 9.54
CA LEU A 355 -5.67 11.82 8.26
C LEU A 355 -6.80 12.35 7.38
N ILE A 356 -8.01 12.53 7.94
CA ILE A 356 -9.17 13.03 7.20
C ILE A 356 -8.97 14.47 6.72
N ASN A 357 -8.27 15.29 7.50
CA ASN A 357 -8.00 16.68 7.15
C ASN A 357 -6.79 16.85 6.21
N SER A 358 -6.04 15.78 5.95
CA SER A 358 -4.86 15.85 5.08
C SER A 358 -5.25 16.16 3.64
N SER A 359 -4.51 17.07 3.01
CA SER A 359 -4.61 17.36 1.58
C SER A 359 -3.94 16.30 0.70
N SER A 360 -3.26 15.32 1.30
CA SER A 360 -2.52 14.31 0.56
C SER A 360 -3.44 13.30 -0.13
N LEU A 361 -2.94 12.68 -1.21
CA LEU A 361 -3.65 11.64 -1.95
C LEU A 361 -3.73 10.33 -1.15
N PHE A 362 -2.62 9.95 -0.53
CA PHE A 362 -2.46 8.73 0.27
C PHE A 362 -1.82 9.04 1.63
N ALA A 363 -1.80 8.05 2.52
CA ALA A 363 -1.09 8.10 3.80
C ALA A 363 -0.27 6.82 4.04
N ASN A 364 0.80 6.94 4.83
CA ASN A 364 1.71 5.85 5.23
C ASN A 364 2.13 6.05 6.70
N LYS A 365 1.96 5.09 7.64
CA LYS A 365 1.64 3.65 7.46
C LYS A 365 0.39 3.20 8.24
N PHE A 366 -0.25 2.13 7.77
CA PHE A 366 -1.39 1.49 8.43
C PHE A 366 -1.10 0.04 8.85
N GLU A 367 -1.73 -0.38 9.93
CA GLU A 367 -1.71 -1.75 10.44
C GLU A 367 -3.11 -2.15 10.91
N LEU A 368 -3.85 -2.82 10.03
CA LEU A 368 -5.25 -3.17 10.27
C LEU A 368 -5.42 -4.06 11.52
N ALA A 369 -4.47 -4.97 11.78
CA ALA A 369 -4.54 -5.87 12.93
C ALA A 369 -4.48 -5.13 14.27
N THR A 370 -3.77 -4.01 14.32
CA THR A 370 -3.53 -3.26 15.57
C THR A 370 -4.50 -2.09 15.73
N TYR A 371 -4.81 -1.38 14.64
CA TYR A 371 -5.71 -0.22 14.66
C TYR A 371 -6.83 -0.34 13.60
N PRO A 372 -7.72 -1.35 13.71
CA PRO A 372 -8.72 -1.63 12.68
C PRO A 372 -9.63 -0.44 12.41
N LEU A 373 -10.10 0.22 13.47
CA LEU A 373 -11.00 1.37 13.39
C LEU A 373 -10.41 2.52 12.56
N THR A 374 -9.09 2.70 12.57
CA THR A 374 -8.43 3.75 11.78
C THR A 374 -8.64 3.51 10.29
N VAL A 375 -8.42 2.29 9.82
CA VAL A 375 -8.61 1.92 8.40
C VAL A 375 -10.09 1.86 8.05
N GLU A 376 -10.93 1.28 8.91
CA GLU A 376 -12.36 1.10 8.66
C GLU A 376 -13.10 2.43 8.55
N CYS A 377 -12.79 3.41 9.39
CA CYS A 377 -13.38 4.74 9.29
C CYS A 377 -12.93 5.52 8.06
N LEU A 378 -11.67 5.38 7.65
CA LEU A 378 -11.19 5.97 6.40
C LEU A 378 -11.86 5.31 5.19
N GLU A 379 -11.96 3.98 5.21
CA GLU A 379 -12.57 3.19 4.15
C GLU A 379 -14.05 3.52 3.99
N LEU A 380 -14.84 3.55 5.08
CA LEU A 380 -16.25 3.92 5.07
C LEU A 380 -16.44 5.31 4.48
N ARG A 381 -15.72 6.31 5.02
CA ARG A 381 -15.81 7.70 4.55
C ARG A 381 -15.42 7.83 3.07
N LEU A 382 -14.38 7.11 2.64
CA LEU A 382 -13.93 7.14 1.25
C LEU A 382 -14.97 6.51 0.33
N ARG A 383 -15.58 5.39 0.74
CA ARG A 383 -16.64 4.71 0.00
C ARG A 383 -17.87 5.59 -0.16
N GLU A 384 -18.37 6.18 0.92
CA GLU A 384 -19.52 7.11 0.89
C GLU A 384 -19.28 8.28 -0.07
N ARG A 385 -18.09 8.92 0.01
CA ARG A 385 -17.71 10.02 -0.89
C ARG A 385 -17.63 9.56 -2.34
N THR A 386 -17.08 8.37 -2.59
CA THR A 386 -16.95 7.79 -3.93
C THR A 386 -18.33 7.56 -4.56
N LEU A 387 -19.25 6.94 -3.82
CA LEU A 387 -20.60 6.68 -4.31
C LEU A 387 -21.43 7.96 -4.48
N ASN A 388 -21.31 8.93 -3.57
CA ASN A 388 -21.96 10.24 -3.70
C ASN A 388 -21.45 11.07 -4.89
N GLN A 389 -20.26 10.74 -5.42
CA GLN A 389 -19.68 11.37 -6.62
C GLN A 389 -20.07 10.66 -7.93
N SER A 390 -20.85 9.57 -7.86
CA SER A 390 -21.25 8.77 -9.01
C SER A 390 -22.17 9.55 -9.95
N GLU A 391 -21.88 9.46 -11.24
CA GLU A 391 -22.70 9.94 -12.36
C GLU A 391 -23.44 8.77 -13.05
N THR A 392 -23.21 7.54 -12.60
CA THR A 392 -23.87 6.33 -13.07
C THR A 392 -24.74 5.73 -11.98
N GLU A 393 -25.64 4.82 -12.36
CA GLU A 393 -26.43 4.04 -11.41
C GLU A 393 -25.52 3.23 -10.48
N ILE A 394 -25.82 3.30 -9.18
CA ILE A 394 -25.03 2.66 -8.13
C ILE A 394 -25.63 1.28 -7.87
N GLN A 395 -24.80 0.23 -7.97
CA GLN A 395 -25.25 -1.12 -7.64
C GLN A 395 -25.36 -1.31 -6.12
N PRO A 396 -26.41 -1.98 -5.62
CA PRO A 396 -26.58 -2.23 -4.18
C PRO A 396 -25.38 -2.93 -3.53
N SER A 397 -24.69 -3.81 -4.25
CA SER A 397 -23.50 -4.52 -3.76
C SER A 397 -22.30 -3.61 -3.51
N TRP A 398 -22.29 -2.36 -4.00
CA TRP A 398 -21.18 -1.43 -3.77
C TRP A 398 -21.28 -0.67 -2.44
N TYR A 399 -22.43 -0.70 -1.76
CA TYR A 399 -22.53 -0.19 -0.38
C TYR A 399 -21.97 -1.21 0.61
N PHE A 400 -21.42 -0.75 1.73
CA PHE A 400 -20.96 -1.63 2.82
C PHE A 400 -22.10 -2.17 3.68
#